data_AF-A0A7R9ZZK2-F1
#
_entry.id   AF-A0A7R9ZZK2-F1
#
_cell.length_a   1.000
_cell.length_b   1.000
_cell.length_c   1.000
_cell.angle_alpha   90.00
_cell.angle_beta   90.00
_cell.angle_gamma   90.00
#
_symmetry.space_group_name_H-M   'P 1'
#
loop_
_entity.id
_entity.type
_entity.pdbx_description
1 polymer ?
#
loop_
_entity_poly.entity_id
_entity_poly.type
_entity_poly.pdbx_seq_one_letter_code
_entity_poly.pdbx_strand_id
1 'polypeptide(L)'
;AAQTAGSHGLKWSGCLNYLGEAARDYGSLVTGLACTNFIGTYACVLSAKKGGDVYSPAESMLVDGLGSVIGALFGSPYGTTVYIGHVSYKKMGAKRGYSTLNGVLYLFFGLFGVQGVLDAIVPHECVLGVIVLIGFSMATQVVESVDKRWYPCVLLGMLIAVSDYGVAGLQTPNKDITFLSNGYIWTSLLYTFALMMLTDRWFLAAAGVFAVMTLFSLVGLIHAAELNVQFDKHGTLLGEQNMAQAGESSGAPGWKFIVCYAVSSAICLICHLAQKKGCITPPEEEDFRQIQAADAAMMPEEKQPEVKDAGPANADA
;
A
#
# COMPACT_ATOMS: atom_id res chain seq x y z
N ALA A 1 -6.78 22.15 10.31
CA ALA A 1 -5.72 21.86 11.31
C ALA A 1 -5.31 23.08 12.15
N ALA A 2 -5.24 24.30 11.61
CA ALA A 2 -4.82 25.49 12.38
C ALA A 2 -5.89 26.11 13.31
N GLN A 3 -7.19 25.79 13.14
CA GLN A 3 -8.26 26.40 13.94
C GLN A 3 -8.49 25.75 15.32
N THR A 4 -7.93 24.57 15.60
CA THR A 4 -8.10 23.86 16.89
C THR A 4 -6.91 24.02 17.85
N ALA A 5 -5.84 24.70 17.46
CA ALA A 5 -4.62 24.82 18.25
C ALA A 5 -4.69 25.85 19.40
N GLY A 6 -5.82 26.58 19.55
CA GLY A 6 -5.89 27.80 20.35
C GLY A 6 -6.28 27.69 21.82
N SER A 7 -6.77 26.55 22.35
CA SER A 7 -7.40 26.58 23.69
C SER A 7 -7.20 25.38 24.62
N HIS A 8 -6.48 24.32 24.24
CA HIS A 8 -6.26 23.20 25.14
C HIS A 8 -4.81 22.73 25.07
N GLY A 9 -4.06 22.93 26.16
CA GLY A 9 -2.73 22.34 26.30
C GLY A 9 -2.77 20.82 26.07
N LEU A 10 -1.70 20.25 25.50
CA LEU A 10 -1.59 18.80 25.24
C LEU A 10 -1.90 18.01 26.52
N LYS A 11 -3.08 17.41 26.59
CA LYS A 11 -3.45 16.49 27.67
C LYS A 11 -2.95 15.10 27.30
N TRP A 12 -1.77 14.73 27.81
CA TRP A 12 -1.15 13.42 27.61
C TRP A 12 -2.06 12.23 27.96
N SER A 13 -2.97 12.39 28.93
CA SER A 13 -3.95 11.35 29.30
C SER A 13 -5.03 11.10 28.25
N GLY A 14 -5.27 12.06 27.35
CA GLY A 14 -6.19 11.91 26.21
C GLY A 14 -5.51 11.41 24.93
N CYS A 15 -4.18 11.45 24.85
CA CYS A 15 -3.44 11.05 23.65
C CYS A 15 -3.63 9.57 23.30
N LEU A 16 -3.70 8.68 24.30
CA LEU A 16 -3.93 7.24 24.06
C LEU A 16 -5.36 6.96 23.55
N ASN A 17 -6.36 7.67 24.06
CA ASN A 17 -7.73 7.56 23.56
C ASN A 17 -7.83 8.11 22.13
N TYR A 18 -7.18 9.24 21.85
CA TYR A 18 -7.12 9.81 20.51
C TYR A 18 -6.38 8.90 19.52
N LEU A 19 -5.31 8.23 19.95
CA LEU A 19 -4.63 7.20 19.16
C LEU A 19 -5.56 6.00 18.88
N GLY A 20 -6.37 5.58 19.86
CA GLY A 20 -7.36 4.52 19.68
C GLY A 20 -8.47 4.90 18.69
N GLU A 21 -8.99 6.13 18.79
CA GLU A 21 -9.98 6.70 17.85
C GLU A 21 -9.38 6.86 16.45
N ALA A 22 -8.18 7.44 16.33
CA ALA A 22 -7.51 7.59 15.04
C ALA A 22 -7.15 6.24 14.40
N ALA A 23 -6.74 5.25 15.20
CA ALA A 23 -6.52 3.90 14.72
C ALA A 23 -7.82 3.26 14.24
N ARG A 24 -8.94 3.50 14.93
CA ARG A 24 -10.25 3.04 14.51
C ARG A 24 -10.69 3.67 13.19
N ASP A 25 -10.62 4.99 13.08
CA ASP A 25 -11.21 5.73 11.97
C ASP A 25 -10.32 5.73 10.72
N TYR A 26 -8.99 5.74 10.89
CA TYR A 26 -8.04 5.84 9.78
C TYR A 26 -7.19 4.59 9.60
N GLY A 27 -7.35 3.56 10.43
CA GLY A 27 -6.49 2.38 10.43
C GLY A 27 -6.46 1.65 9.09
N SER A 28 -7.59 1.54 8.38
CA SER A 28 -7.62 0.95 7.03
C SER A 28 -6.73 1.74 6.05
N LEU A 29 -6.90 3.06 5.99
CA LEU A 29 -6.14 3.94 5.10
C LEU A 29 -4.65 3.94 5.45
N VAL A 30 -4.31 4.11 6.74
CA VAL A 30 -2.92 4.18 7.22
C VAL A 30 -2.18 2.87 6.97
N THR A 31 -2.82 1.72 7.24
CA THR A 31 -2.20 0.41 6.97
C THR A 31 -2.06 0.13 5.48
N GLY A 32 -3.04 0.55 4.66
CA GLY A 32 -2.96 0.46 3.20
C GLY A 32 -1.80 1.27 2.65
N LEU A 33 -1.68 2.54 3.06
CA LEU A 33 -0.57 3.42 2.68
C LEU A 33 0.79 2.88 3.16
N ALA A 34 0.86 2.35 4.38
CA ALA A 34 2.08 1.73 4.90
C ALA A 34 2.49 0.51 4.05
N CYS A 35 1.53 -0.31 3.61
CA CYS A 35 1.81 -1.44 2.72
C CYS A 35 2.30 -0.96 1.35
N THR A 36 1.69 0.06 0.75
CA THR A 36 2.16 0.61 -0.53
C THR A 36 3.55 1.22 -0.42
N ASN A 37 3.87 1.89 0.69
CA ASN A 37 5.21 2.43 0.94
C ASN A 37 6.23 1.31 1.11
N PHE A 38 5.88 0.25 1.83
CA PHE A 38 6.72 -0.94 1.95
C PHE A 38 7.05 -1.55 0.59
N ILE A 39 6.04 -1.78 -0.25
CA ILE A 39 6.22 -2.33 -1.61
C ILE A 39 7.03 -1.36 -2.49
N GLY A 40 6.75 -0.06 -2.41
CA GLY A 40 7.44 0.98 -3.16
C GLY A 40 8.92 1.07 -2.80
N THR A 41 9.25 1.04 -1.52
CA THR A 41 10.62 1.05 -1.02
C THR A 41 11.37 -0.22 -1.47
N TYR A 42 10.72 -1.39 -1.43
CA TYR A 42 11.29 -2.62 -1.99
C TYR A 42 11.63 -2.47 -3.49
N ALA A 43 10.68 -1.96 -4.28
CA ALA A 43 10.86 -1.75 -5.71
C ALA A 43 12.00 -0.75 -6.01
N CYS A 44 12.18 0.27 -5.17
CA CYS A 44 13.28 1.21 -5.27
C CYS A 44 14.63 0.54 -5.01
N VAL A 45 14.73 -0.33 -4.01
CA VAL A 45 15.96 -1.10 -3.72
C VAL A 45 16.31 -2.03 -4.88
N LEU A 46 15.32 -2.72 -5.46
CA LEU A 46 15.54 -3.55 -6.65
C LEU A 46 15.98 -2.73 -7.86
N SER A 47 15.40 -1.55 -8.05
CA SER A 47 15.79 -0.61 -9.11
C SER A 47 17.23 -0.13 -8.91
N ALA A 48 17.63 0.20 -7.68
CA ALA A 48 19.00 0.57 -7.36
C ALA A 48 20.00 -0.58 -7.66
N LYS A 49 19.61 -1.82 -7.35
CA LYS A 49 20.40 -3.03 -7.65
C LYS A 49 20.60 -3.21 -9.16
N LYS A 50 19.57 -2.98 -9.98
CA LYS A 50 19.69 -2.92 -11.45
C LYS A 50 20.60 -1.79 -11.94
N GLY A 51 20.69 -0.70 -11.18
CA GLY A 51 21.66 0.38 -11.37
C GLY A 51 23.08 0.08 -10.87
N GLY A 52 23.32 -1.12 -10.32
CA GLY A 52 24.62 -1.57 -9.83
C GLY A 52 24.95 -1.18 -8.39
N ASP A 53 24.01 -0.62 -7.62
CA ASP A 53 24.20 -0.38 -6.18
C ASP A 53 23.35 -1.35 -5.37
N VAL A 54 24.01 -2.12 -4.50
CA VAL A 54 23.33 -3.10 -3.63
C VAL A 54 23.07 -2.45 -2.27
N TYR A 55 21.80 -2.42 -1.89
CA TYR A 55 21.34 -1.98 -0.57
C TYR A 55 20.56 -3.12 0.10
N SER A 56 20.65 -3.22 1.43
CA SER A 56 19.85 -4.19 2.18
C SER A 56 18.38 -3.76 2.17
N PRO A 57 17.44 -4.60 1.70
CA PRO A 57 16.01 -4.26 1.71
C PRO A 57 15.49 -4.01 3.13
N ALA A 58 15.88 -4.86 4.08
CA ALA A 58 15.42 -4.76 5.47
C ALA A 58 15.89 -3.46 6.14
N GLU A 59 17.17 -3.09 5.96
CA GLU A 59 17.69 -1.83 6.48
C GLU A 59 17.00 -0.63 5.83
N SER A 60 16.84 -0.65 4.51
CA SER A 60 16.22 0.45 3.76
C SER A 60 14.76 0.68 4.19
N MET A 61 14.00 -0.40 4.37
CA MET A 61 12.63 -0.36 4.86
C MET A 61 12.54 0.12 6.31
N LEU A 62 13.46 -0.32 7.17
CA LEU A 62 13.49 0.10 8.57
C LEU A 62 13.78 1.60 8.69
N VAL A 63 14.77 2.10 7.94
CA VAL A 63 15.12 3.53 7.93
C VAL A 63 13.97 4.37 7.39
N ASP A 64 13.27 3.89 6.35
CA ASP A 64 12.09 4.57 5.83
C ASP A 64 10.95 4.63 6.87
N GLY A 65 10.61 3.50 7.50
CA GLY A 65 9.60 3.47 8.56
C GLY A 65 9.97 4.37 9.76
N LEU A 66 11.24 4.35 10.19
CA LEU A 66 11.74 5.23 11.25
C LEU A 66 11.64 6.71 10.85
N GLY A 67 11.92 7.04 9.59
CA GLY A 67 11.73 8.38 9.05
C GLY A 67 10.29 8.87 9.19
N SER A 68 9.32 7.99 8.88
CA SER A 68 7.89 8.27 9.06
C SER A 68 7.52 8.48 10.54
N VAL A 69 8.04 7.65 11.44
CA VAL A 69 7.80 7.79 12.90
C VAL A 69 8.36 9.10 13.42
N ILE A 70 9.61 9.42 13.07
CA ILE A 70 10.25 10.68 13.46
C ILE A 70 9.43 11.85 12.91
N GLY A 71 9.08 11.82 11.61
CA GLY A 71 8.23 12.83 11.00
C GLY A 71 6.92 13.04 11.74
N ALA A 72 6.22 11.95 12.08
CA ALA A 72 4.96 11.99 12.83
C ALA A 72 5.13 12.60 14.23
N LEU A 73 6.23 12.32 14.94
CA LEU A 73 6.54 12.93 16.24
C LEU A 73 6.72 14.46 16.15
N PHE A 74 7.19 14.96 15.01
CA PHE A 74 7.29 16.39 14.73
C PHE A 74 6.03 16.96 14.03
N GLY A 75 4.96 16.18 13.94
CA GLY A 75 3.66 16.61 13.41
C GLY A 75 3.50 16.50 11.89
N SER A 76 4.38 15.77 11.19
CA SER A 76 4.19 15.46 9.76
C SER A 76 2.99 14.53 9.57
N PRO A 77 1.98 14.91 8.77
CA PRO A 77 0.88 14.02 8.41
C PRO A 77 1.25 13.07 7.26
N TYR A 78 2.44 13.25 6.65
CA TYR A 78 2.88 12.48 5.50
C TYR A 78 3.93 11.46 5.91
N GLY A 79 3.75 10.21 5.46
CA GLY A 79 4.77 9.17 5.56
C GLY A 79 5.94 9.45 4.61
N THR A 80 7.13 9.04 5.02
CA THR A 80 8.30 9.02 4.15
C THR A 80 8.23 7.83 3.19
N THR A 81 8.97 7.94 2.09
CA THR A 81 9.24 6.81 1.20
C THR A 81 10.56 7.04 0.48
N VAL A 82 11.20 5.97 0.00
CA VAL A 82 12.40 6.06 -0.82
C VAL A 82 12.07 6.69 -2.17
N TYR A 83 12.89 7.67 -2.56
CA TYR A 83 12.67 8.41 -3.81
C TYR A 83 12.92 7.52 -5.04
N ILE A 84 11.95 7.49 -5.94
CA ILE A 84 12.04 6.76 -7.21
C ILE A 84 13.04 7.48 -8.13
N GLY A 85 13.84 6.71 -8.88
CA GLY A 85 14.70 7.26 -9.93
C GLY A 85 16.20 7.14 -9.68
N HIS A 86 16.63 6.33 -8.70
CA HIS A 86 18.05 6.04 -8.43
C HIS A 86 18.87 5.79 -9.70
N VAL A 87 18.37 4.94 -10.60
CA VAL A 87 19.02 4.63 -11.89
C VAL A 87 19.19 5.88 -12.78
N SER A 88 18.17 6.73 -12.84
CA SER A 88 18.19 7.96 -13.65
C SER A 88 19.18 8.97 -13.09
N TYR A 89 19.16 9.23 -11.78
CA TYR A 89 20.12 10.13 -11.13
C TYR A 89 21.55 9.62 -11.22
N LYS A 90 21.75 8.31 -11.09
CA LYS A 90 23.07 7.71 -11.24
C LYS A 90 23.63 7.88 -12.66
N LYS A 91 22.80 7.75 -13.70
CA LYS A 91 23.20 8.06 -15.09
C LYS A 91 23.61 9.53 -15.28
N MET A 92 23.05 10.45 -14.48
CA MET A 92 23.45 11.86 -14.46
C MET A 92 24.73 12.12 -13.65
N GLY A 93 25.36 11.08 -13.09
CA GLY A 93 26.56 11.19 -12.26
C GLY A 93 26.29 11.58 -10.81
N ALA A 94 25.04 11.53 -10.34
CA ALA A 94 24.71 11.79 -8.94
C ALA A 94 25.38 10.78 -8.02
N LYS A 95 25.87 11.28 -6.87
CA LYS A 95 26.53 10.49 -5.81
C LYS A 95 25.82 10.72 -4.49
N ARG A 96 26.29 10.09 -3.41
CA ARG A 96 25.73 10.23 -2.04
C ARG A 96 25.55 11.70 -1.61
N GLY A 97 26.50 12.57 -1.98
CA GLY A 97 26.43 14.00 -1.66
C GLY A 97 25.20 14.72 -2.24
N TYR A 98 24.66 14.26 -3.37
CA TYR A 98 23.41 14.81 -3.93
C TYR A 98 22.23 14.57 -2.98
N SER A 99 22.09 13.34 -2.48
CA SER A 99 21.02 12.98 -1.54
C SER A 99 21.17 13.72 -0.20
N THR A 100 22.39 13.79 0.35
CA THR A 100 22.66 14.53 1.59
C THR A 100 22.37 16.02 1.44
N LEU A 101 22.79 16.63 0.33
CA LEU A 101 22.54 18.05 0.05
C LEU A 101 21.05 18.32 -0.07
N ASN A 102 20.27 17.46 -0.73
CA ASN A 102 18.82 17.58 -0.77
C ASN A 102 18.22 17.59 0.65
N GLY A 103 18.63 16.66 1.52
CA GLY A 103 18.15 16.63 2.91
C GLY A 103 18.45 17.92 3.68
N VAL A 104 19.67 18.45 3.55
CA VAL A 104 20.08 19.72 4.18
C VAL A 104 19.30 20.91 3.61
N LEU A 105 19.09 20.96 2.29
CA LEU A 105 18.33 22.01 1.63
C LEU A 105 16.85 21.99 2.04
N TYR A 106 16.21 20.83 2.11
CA TYR A 106 14.82 20.73 2.57
C TYR A 106 14.68 21.09 4.05
N LEU A 107 15.64 20.72 4.89
CA LEU A 107 15.69 21.19 6.28
C LEU A 107 15.78 22.72 6.35
N PHE A 108 16.65 23.32 5.55
CA PHE A 108 16.75 24.78 5.43
C PHE A 108 15.42 25.40 4.95
N PHE A 109 14.78 24.83 3.92
CA PHE A 109 13.49 25.33 3.44
C PHE A 109 12.39 25.26 4.51
N GLY A 110 12.38 24.19 5.31
CA GLY A 110 11.48 24.05 6.44
C GLY A 110 11.74 25.06 7.55
N LEU A 111 13.01 25.23 7.96
CA LEU A 111 13.39 26.13 9.06
C LEU A 111 13.15 27.61 8.75
N PHE A 112 13.42 28.03 7.51
CA PHE A 112 13.31 29.43 7.09
C PHE A 112 11.98 29.75 6.39
N GLY A 113 11.06 28.78 6.30
CA GLY A 113 9.75 28.98 5.67
C GLY A 113 9.80 29.24 4.16
N VAL A 114 10.92 28.92 3.50
CA VAL A 114 11.10 29.12 2.04
C VAL A 114 10.05 28.36 1.24
N GLN A 115 9.62 27.19 1.76
CA GLN A 115 8.56 26.40 1.15
C GLN A 115 7.25 27.19 0.99
N GLY A 116 6.88 28.01 1.98
CA GLY A 116 5.66 28.83 1.90
C GLY A 116 5.77 29.95 0.86
N VAL A 117 6.97 30.49 0.64
CA VAL A 117 7.24 31.46 -0.43
C VAL A 117 7.12 30.79 -1.79
N LEU A 118 7.67 29.58 -1.95
CA LEU A 118 7.56 28.81 -3.20
C LEU A 118 6.10 28.46 -3.50
N ASP A 119 5.32 28.03 -2.51
CA ASP A 119 3.89 27.72 -2.66
C ASP A 119 3.07 28.96 -3.06
N ALA A 120 3.43 30.14 -2.56
CA ALA A 120 2.78 31.39 -2.96
C ALA A 120 3.12 31.84 -4.39
N ILE A 121 4.27 31.42 -4.95
CA ILE A 121 4.73 31.81 -6.28
C ILE A 121 4.26 30.81 -7.34
N VAL A 122 4.29 29.51 -7.02
CA VAL A 122 3.99 28.44 -7.98
C VAL A 122 2.48 28.26 -8.07
N PRO A 123 1.86 28.45 -9.25
CA PRO A 123 0.43 28.21 -9.41
C PRO A 123 0.09 26.75 -9.10
N HIS A 124 -0.96 26.55 -8.31
CA HIS A 124 -1.40 25.22 -7.89
C HIS A 124 -1.75 24.33 -9.11
N GLU A 125 -2.28 24.94 -10.16
CA GLU A 125 -2.67 24.27 -11.40
C GLU A 125 -1.48 23.63 -12.12
N CYS A 126 -0.28 24.23 -12.03
CA CYS A 126 0.94 23.66 -12.60
C CYS A 126 1.34 22.37 -11.88
N VAL A 127 1.18 22.33 -10.54
CA VAL A 127 1.49 21.15 -9.73
C VAL A 127 0.57 19.98 -10.10
N LEU A 128 -0.73 20.26 -10.27
CA LEU A 128 -1.71 19.26 -10.71
C LEU A 128 -1.33 18.65 -12.07
N GLY A 129 -0.90 19.47 -13.04
CA GLY A 129 -0.47 18.99 -14.34
C GLY A 129 0.72 18.03 -14.27
N VAL A 130 1.70 18.31 -13.40
CA VAL A 130 2.85 17.43 -13.17
C VAL A 130 2.42 16.10 -12.55
N ILE A 131 1.53 16.12 -11.56
CA ILE A 131 1.02 14.90 -10.91
C ILE A 131 0.27 14.02 -11.91
N VAL A 132 -0.55 14.62 -12.78
CA VAL A 132 -1.26 13.89 -13.85
C VAL A 132 -0.27 13.22 -14.80
N LEU A 133 0.78 13.93 -15.24
CA LEU A 133 1.81 13.36 -16.11
C LEU A 133 2.52 12.18 -15.45
N ILE A 134 2.88 12.31 -14.17
CA ILE A 134 3.51 11.22 -13.40
C ILE A 134 2.54 10.02 -13.32
N GLY A 135 1.27 10.25 -13.01
CA GLY A 135 0.24 9.20 -12.96
C GLY A 135 0.11 8.44 -14.28
N PHE A 136 0.04 9.13 -15.42
CA PHE A 136 0.03 8.49 -16.73
C PHE A 136 1.31 7.72 -17.01
N SER A 137 2.48 8.28 -16.68
CA SER A 137 3.76 7.60 -16.87
C SER A 137 3.88 6.30 -16.04
N MET A 138 3.29 6.28 -14.84
CA MET A 138 3.22 5.09 -14.00
C MET A 138 2.24 4.06 -14.58
N ALA A 139 1.06 4.51 -15.03
CA ALA A 139 0.08 3.63 -15.68
C ALA A 139 0.67 2.95 -16.93
N THR A 140 1.42 3.69 -17.76
CA THR A 140 2.15 3.14 -18.90
C THR A 140 3.18 2.10 -18.46
N GLN A 141 4.02 2.43 -17.47
CA GLN A 141 5.03 1.49 -16.96
C GLN A 141 4.41 0.19 -16.44
N VAL A 142 3.27 0.26 -15.74
CA VAL A 142 2.56 -0.93 -15.26
C VAL A 142 2.12 -1.79 -16.44
N VAL A 143 1.46 -1.22 -17.45
CA VAL A 143 0.97 -1.95 -18.64
C VAL A 143 2.12 -2.52 -19.49
N GLU A 144 3.26 -1.85 -19.55
CA GLU A 144 4.46 -2.33 -20.23
C GLU A 144 5.17 -3.46 -19.47
N SER A 145 5.06 -3.47 -18.14
CA SER A 145 5.73 -4.46 -17.28
C SER A 145 4.98 -5.78 -17.12
N VAL A 146 3.73 -5.85 -17.56
CA VAL A 146 2.84 -7.01 -17.37
C VAL A 146 2.42 -7.60 -18.72
N ASP A 147 2.13 -8.89 -18.74
CA ASP A 147 1.62 -9.54 -19.95
C ASP A 147 0.22 -9.03 -20.33
N LYS A 148 -0.05 -9.02 -21.64
CA LYS A 148 -1.32 -8.56 -22.23
C LYS A 148 -2.54 -9.26 -21.64
N ARG A 149 -2.39 -10.50 -21.17
CA ARG A 149 -3.46 -11.29 -20.52
C ARG A 149 -3.94 -10.69 -19.20
N TRP A 150 -3.11 -9.91 -18.50
CA TRP A 150 -3.47 -9.27 -17.22
C TRP A 150 -3.95 -7.83 -17.35
N TYR A 151 -3.99 -7.26 -18.56
CA TYR A 151 -4.47 -5.88 -18.78
C TYR A 151 -5.86 -5.64 -18.17
N PRO A 152 -6.86 -6.53 -18.32
CA PRO A 152 -8.16 -6.33 -17.70
C PRO A 152 -8.09 -6.28 -16.16
N CYS A 153 -7.22 -7.08 -15.55
CA CYS A 153 -7.03 -7.12 -14.09
C CYS A 153 -6.49 -5.78 -13.57
N VAL A 154 -5.46 -5.24 -14.24
CA VAL A 154 -4.84 -3.95 -13.90
C VAL A 154 -5.83 -2.81 -14.08
N LEU A 155 -6.57 -2.78 -15.19
CA LEU A 155 -7.59 -1.76 -15.46
C LEU A 155 -8.68 -1.76 -14.38
N LEU A 156 -9.14 -2.94 -13.94
CA LEU A 156 -10.12 -3.04 -12.87
C LEU A 156 -9.55 -2.54 -11.53
N GLY A 157 -8.31 -2.90 -11.21
CA GLY A 157 -7.60 -2.41 -10.03
C GLY A 157 -7.55 -0.89 -9.96
N MET A 158 -7.15 -0.26 -11.08
CA MET A 158 -7.12 1.20 -11.19
C MET A 158 -8.53 1.81 -11.05
N LEU A 159 -9.56 1.18 -11.63
CA LEU A 159 -10.94 1.66 -11.52
C LEU A 159 -11.45 1.65 -10.06
N ILE A 160 -11.07 0.63 -9.28
CA ILE A 160 -11.42 0.58 -7.85
C ILE A 160 -10.80 1.77 -7.11
N ALA A 161 -9.55 2.14 -7.41
CA ALA A 161 -8.92 3.31 -6.80
C ALA A 161 -9.62 4.64 -7.13
N VAL A 162 -10.26 4.75 -8.31
CA VAL A 162 -11.05 5.92 -8.69
C VAL A 162 -12.32 6.08 -7.85
N SER A 163 -12.80 5.02 -7.17
CA SER A 163 -13.99 5.11 -6.31
C SER A 163 -13.79 6.11 -5.15
N ASP A 164 -12.59 6.21 -4.59
CA ASP A 164 -12.23 7.21 -3.57
C ASP A 164 -12.35 8.63 -4.10
N TYR A 165 -11.84 8.89 -5.31
CA TYR A 165 -12.03 10.18 -5.97
C TYR A 165 -13.50 10.49 -6.24
N GLY A 166 -14.31 9.48 -6.57
CA GLY A 166 -15.76 9.62 -6.71
C GLY A 166 -16.45 10.11 -5.44
N VAL A 167 -16.00 9.66 -4.27
CA VAL A 167 -16.55 10.07 -2.97
C VAL A 167 -15.94 11.40 -2.51
N ALA A 168 -14.61 11.48 -2.44
CA ALA A 168 -13.90 12.63 -1.88
C ALA A 168 -13.91 13.85 -2.82
N GLY A 169 -13.74 13.62 -4.12
CA GLY A 169 -13.65 14.67 -5.14
C GLY A 169 -15.00 15.04 -5.75
N LEU A 170 -15.80 14.05 -6.13
CA LEU A 170 -17.08 14.28 -6.83
C LEU A 170 -18.30 14.27 -5.90
N GLN A 171 -18.14 13.93 -4.62
CA GLN A 171 -19.23 13.88 -3.63
C GLN A 171 -20.43 13.05 -4.10
N THR A 172 -20.15 11.91 -4.74
CA THR A 172 -21.20 11.05 -5.31
C THR A 172 -22.21 10.62 -4.24
N PRO A 173 -23.53 10.70 -4.52
CA PRO A 173 -24.55 10.19 -3.61
C PRO A 173 -24.70 8.66 -3.70
N ASN A 174 -24.00 8.00 -4.63
CA ASN A 174 -24.11 6.57 -4.84
C ASN A 174 -23.39 5.79 -3.72
N LYS A 175 -24.20 5.18 -2.85
CA LYS A 175 -23.74 4.39 -1.71
C LYS A 175 -22.86 3.19 -2.11
N ASP A 176 -23.11 2.57 -3.27
CA ASP A 176 -22.32 1.42 -3.74
C ASP A 176 -20.87 1.83 -4.04
N ILE A 177 -20.69 3.04 -4.57
CA ILE A 177 -19.35 3.62 -4.80
C ILE A 177 -18.68 3.93 -3.46
N THR A 178 -19.43 4.42 -2.47
CA THR A 178 -18.93 4.64 -1.11
C THR A 178 -18.43 3.35 -0.47
N PHE A 179 -19.16 2.24 -0.59
CA PHE A 179 -18.68 0.95 -0.08
C PHE A 179 -17.39 0.50 -0.74
N LEU A 180 -17.28 0.67 -2.06
CA LEU A 180 -16.08 0.30 -2.79
C LEU A 180 -14.86 1.18 -2.42
N SER A 181 -15.11 2.45 -2.09
CA SER A 181 -14.07 3.40 -1.66
C SER A 181 -13.49 3.08 -0.28
N ASN A 182 -14.29 2.46 0.59
CA ASN A 182 -13.86 2.08 1.93
C ASN A 182 -12.77 1.00 1.88
N GLY A 183 -11.53 1.41 2.16
CA GLY A 183 -10.35 0.55 2.03
C GLY A 183 -9.89 0.36 0.59
N TYR A 184 -10.14 1.33 -0.30
CA TYR A 184 -9.84 1.24 -1.74
C TYR A 184 -8.41 0.78 -2.07
N ILE A 185 -7.41 1.15 -1.24
CA ILE A 185 -6.01 0.75 -1.44
C ILE A 185 -5.87 -0.77 -1.31
N TRP A 186 -6.44 -1.34 -0.25
CA TRP A 186 -6.43 -2.78 -0.04
C TRP A 186 -7.33 -3.50 -1.04
N THR A 187 -8.53 -2.98 -1.32
CA THR A 187 -9.44 -3.63 -2.27
C THR A 187 -8.86 -3.63 -3.67
N SER A 188 -8.33 -2.51 -4.17
CA SER A 188 -7.70 -2.45 -5.50
C SER A 188 -6.53 -3.43 -5.62
N LEU A 189 -5.65 -3.48 -4.62
CA LEU A 189 -4.52 -4.41 -4.60
C LEU A 189 -4.98 -5.87 -4.62
N LEU A 190 -5.86 -6.26 -3.67
CA LEU A 190 -6.28 -7.65 -3.50
C LEU A 190 -7.17 -8.13 -4.65
N TYR A 191 -8.06 -7.29 -5.19
CA TYR A 191 -8.85 -7.65 -6.36
C TYR A 191 -7.98 -7.83 -7.60
N THR A 192 -7.02 -6.92 -7.84
CA THR A 192 -6.09 -7.06 -8.96
C THR A 192 -5.33 -8.38 -8.85
N PHE A 193 -4.81 -8.68 -7.66
CA PHE A 193 -4.04 -9.88 -7.42
C PHE A 193 -4.88 -11.16 -7.55
N ALA A 194 -6.08 -11.20 -6.95
CA ALA A 194 -7.01 -12.32 -7.08
C ALA A 194 -7.37 -12.58 -8.54
N LEU A 195 -7.67 -11.54 -9.31
CA LEU A 195 -8.03 -11.67 -10.72
C LEU A 195 -6.87 -12.15 -11.57
N MET A 196 -5.65 -11.66 -11.33
CA MET A 196 -4.46 -12.19 -12.00
C MET A 196 -4.30 -13.70 -11.72
N MET A 197 -4.42 -14.13 -10.46
CA MET A 197 -4.31 -15.56 -10.11
C MET A 197 -5.41 -16.40 -10.77
N LEU A 198 -6.62 -15.85 -10.88
CA LEU A 198 -7.74 -16.52 -11.54
C LEU A 198 -7.54 -16.62 -13.06
N THR A 199 -7.04 -15.56 -13.71
CA THR A 199 -6.74 -15.55 -15.15
C THR A 199 -5.77 -16.67 -15.52
N ASP A 200 -4.74 -16.89 -14.70
CA ASP A 200 -3.75 -17.95 -14.93
C ASP A 200 -4.16 -19.31 -14.32
N ARG A 201 -5.36 -19.42 -13.75
CA ARG A 201 -5.90 -20.62 -13.11
C ARG A 201 -5.04 -21.11 -11.93
N TRP A 202 -4.38 -20.20 -11.23
CA TRP A 202 -3.62 -20.46 -10.02
C TRP A 202 -4.54 -20.48 -8.80
N PHE A 203 -5.48 -21.42 -8.79
CA PHE A 203 -6.58 -21.41 -7.83
C PHE A 203 -6.14 -21.54 -6.36
N LEU A 204 -5.00 -22.18 -6.08
CA LEU A 204 -4.48 -22.23 -4.70
C LEU A 204 -4.04 -20.84 -4.22
N ALA A 205 -3.35 -20.08 -5.08
CA ALA A 205 -2.96 -18.71 -4.77
C ALA A 205 -4.20 -17.81 -4.67
N ALA A 206 -5.13 -17.90 -5.61
CA ALA A 206 -6.40 -17.17 -5.57
C ALA A 206 -7.19 -17.46 -4.28
N ALA A 207 -7.25 -18.72 -3.84
CA ALA A 207 -7.88 -19.10 -2.59
C ALA A 207 -7.24 -18.40 -1.37
N GLY A 208 -5.91 -18.32 -1.35
CA GLY A 208 -5.17 -17.58 -0.33
C GLY A 208 -5.51 -16.09 -0.33
N VAL A 209 -5.56 -15.45 -1.49
CA VAL A 209 -5.94 -14.03 -1.61
C VAL A 209 -7.36 -13.79 -1.12
N PHE A 210 -8.33 -14.61 -1.52
CA PHE A 210 -9.70 -14.49 -1.03
C PHE A 210 -9.81 -14.73 0.48
N ALA A 211 -9.03 -15.66 1.04
CA ALA A 211 -8.97 -15.85 2.48
C ALA A 211 -8.45 -14.60 3.22
N VAL A 212 -7.43 -13.93 2.66
CA VAL A 212 -6.96 -12.63 3.18
C VAL A 212 -8.05 -11.57 3.08
N MET A 213 -8.78 -11.50 1.96
CA MET A 213 -9.91 -10.57 1.80
C MET A 213 -11.02 -10.84 2.82
N THR A 214 -11.33 -12.10 3.13
CA THR A 214 -12.25 -12.48 4.21
C THR A 214 -11.77 -11.93 5.55
N LEU A 215 -10.49 -12.13 5.90
CA LEU A 215 -9.92 -11.61 7.15
C LEU A 215 -9.92 -10.08 7.21
N PHE A 216 -9.58 -9.42 6.11
CA PHE A 216 -9.54 -7.96 6.05
C PHE A 216 -10.95 -7.37 6.17
N SER A 217 -11.94 -8.02 5.57
CA SER A 217 -13.34 -7.64 5.71
C SER A 217 -13.87 -7.89 7.13
N LEU A 218 -13.38 -8.93 7.83
CA LEU A 218 -13.72 -9.20 9.24
C LEU A 218 -13.19 -8.13 10.20
N VAL A 219 -11.99 -7.61 9.95
CA VAL A 219 -11.36 -6.60 10.81
C VAL A 219 -11.84 -5.18 10.46
N GLY A 220 -12.33 -4.96 9.24
CA GLY A 220 -12.76 -3.66 8.72
C GLY A 220 -11.70 -2.93 7.90
N LEU A 221 -10.68 -3.64 7.42
CA LEU A 221 -9.65 -3.09 6.53
C LEU A 221 -10.18 -2.84 5.11
N ILE A 222 -11.24 -3.54 4.70
CA ILE A 222 -11.91 -3.35 3.42
C ILE A 222 -13.43 -3.32 3.60
N HIS A 223 -14.12 -2.54 2.77
CA HIS A 223 -15.58 -2.36 2.74
C HIS A 223 -16.21 -1.78 4.02
N ALA A 224 -15.40 -1.30 4.97
CA ALA A 224 -15.84 -0.65 6.20
C ALA A 224 -15.11 0.69 6.38
N ALA A 225 -15.81 1.69 6.92
CA ALA A 225 -15.25 3.01 7.18
C ALA A 225 -14.32 3.03 8.41
N GLU A 226 -14.56 2.15 9.38
CA GLU A 226 -13.82 2.07 10.65
C GLU A 226 -13.35 0.62 10.91
N LEU A 227 -12.23 0.49 11.64
CA LEU A 227 -11.85 -0.78 12.27
C LEU A 227 -12.84 -1.11 13.40
N ASN A 228 -12.99 -2.39 13.74
CA ASN A 228 -13.96 -2.91 14.73
C ASN A 228 -15.39 -3.04 14.18
N VAL A 229 -15.57 -4.06 13.35
CA VAL A 229 -16.81 -4.28 12.61
C VAL A 229 -17.92 -4.83 13.50
N GLN A 230 -19.04 -4.11 13.58
CA GLN A 230 -20.27 -4.58 14.21
C GLN A 230 -21.36 -4.72 13.16
N PHE A 231 -22.21 -5.75 13.28
CA PHE A 231 -23.25 -6.04 12.30
C PHE A 231 -24.63 -6.16 12.96
N ASP A 232 -25.66 -5.69 12.26
CA ASP A 232 -27.04 -5.99 12.61
C ASP A 232 -27.46 -7.39 12.12
N LYS A 233 -28.68 -7.79 12.50
CA LYS A 233 -29.29 -9.07 12.09
C LYS A 233 -29.51 -9.22 10.57
N HIS A 234 -29.47 -8.13 9.81
CA HIS A 234 -29.66 -8.09 8.35
C HIS A 234 -28.34 -8.03 7.58
N GLY A 235 -27.22 -7.91 8.29
CA GLY A 235 -25.89 -7.80 7.74
C GLY A 235 -25.46 -6.41 7.34
N THR A 236 -26.10 -5.38 7.89
CA THR A 236 -25.70 -3.98 7.77
C THR A 236 -24.61 -3.69 8.81
N LEU A 237 -23.63 -2.86 8.44
CA LEU A 237 -22.60 -2.35 9.34
C LEU A 237 -23.20 -1.37 10.36
N LEU A 238 -22.94 -1.58 11.65
CA LEU A 238 -23.40 -0.74 12.76
C LEU A 238 -22.34 0.32 13.11
N GLY A 239 -22.79 1.52 13.50
CA GLY A 239 -21.94 2.55 14.11
C GLY A 239 -21.55 3.74 13.23
N GLU A 240 -21.89 3.73 11.95
CA GLU A 240 -21.57 4.82 11.04
C GLU A 240 -22.74 5.82 10.94
N GLN A 241 -22.50 7.08 11.32
CA GLN A 241 -23.53 8.16 11.30
C GLN A 241 -24.10 8.40 9.89
N ASN A 242 -23.37 7.98 8.85
CA ASN A 242 -23.80 8.04 7.45
C ASN A 242 -24.56 6.78 6.96
N MET A 243 -24.64 5.71 7.78
CA MET A 243 -25.29 4.44 7.43
C MET A 243 -26.58 4.16 8.19
N ALA A 244 -26.99 5.00 9.15
CA ALA A 244 -28.33 4.92 9.76
C ALA A 244 -29.49 5.07 8.74
N GLN A 245 -29.17 5.40 7.48
CA GLN A 245 -30.09 5.46 6.34
C GLN A 245 -29.71 4.49 5.20
N ALA A 246 -28.82 3.52 5.43
CA ALA A 246 -28.82 2.29 4.64
C ALA A 246 -30.08 1.51 5.06
N GLY A 247 -31.23 1.96 4.57
CA GLY A 247 -32.54 1.55 5.06
C GLY A 247 -32.74 0.04 5.04
N GLU A 248 -33.78 -0.42 5.74
CA GLU A 248 -34.18 -1.82 5.88
C GLU A 248 -34.31 -2.58 4.54
N SER A 249 -34.35 -1.87 3.39
CA SER A 249 -34.39 -2.43 2.03
C SER A 249 -33.09 -2.32 1.21
N SER A 250 -32.05 -1.63 1.69
CA SER A 250 -30.87 -1.32 0.88
C SER A 250 -29.86 -2.46 0.73
N GLY A 251 -29.96 -3.50 1.57
CA GLY A 251 -29.16 -4.72 1.39
C GLY A 251 -27.64 -4.52 1.42
N ALA A 252 -27.14 -3.38 1.90
CA ALA A 252 -25.74 -3.01 1.86
C ALA A 252 -24.85 -3.94 2.71
N PRO A 253 -23.59 -4.18 2.32
CA PRO A 253 -23.00 -5.50 2.46
C PRO A 253 -21.96 -5.53 3.59
N GLY A 254 -22.40 -5.90 4.79
CA GLY A 254 -21.50 -6.23 5.91
C GLY A 254 -20.97 -7.66 5.79
N TRP A 255 -21.42 -8.58 6.66
CA TRP A 255 -20.98 -9.99 6.66
C TRP A 255 -21.14 -10.71 5.32
N LYS A 256 -21.99 -10.17 4.42
CA LYS A 256 -22.16 -10.67 3.06
C LYS A 256 -20.85 -10.70 2.27
N PHE A 257 -19.98 -9.69 2.41
CA PHE A 257 -18.66 -9.72 1.75
C PHE A 257 -17.74 -10.76 2.36
N ILE A 258 -17.75 -10.91 3.69
CA ILE A 258 -16.99 -11.94 4.40
C ILE A 258 -17.38 -13.32 3.85
N VAL A 259 -18.68 -13.60 3.76
CA VAL A 259 -19.18 -14.88 3.24
C VAL A 259 -18.88 -15.02 1.76
N CYS A 260 -19.03 -13.97 0.96
CA CYS A 260 -18.69 -13.98 -0.46
C CYS A 260 -17.22 -14.39 -0.68
N TYR A 261 -16.28 -13.72 -0.01
CA TYR A 261 -14.86 -14.05 -0.12
C TYR A 261 -14.54 -15.44 0.44
N ALA A 262 -15.17 -15.86 1.54
CA ALA A 262 -14.96 -17.19 2.10
C ALA A 262 -15.44 -18.28 1.13
N VAL A 263 -16.60 -18.09 0.50
CA VAL A 263 -17.13 -18.98 -0.53
C VAL A 263 -16.24 -18.96 -1.77
N SER A 264 -15.78 -17.81 -2.23
CA SER A 264 -14.83 -17.70 -3.35
C SER A 264 -13.53 -18.45 -3.06
N SER A 265 -13.00 -18.35 -1.84
CA SER A 265 -11.83 -19.11 -1.40
C SER A 265 -12.08 -20.62 -1.45
N ALA A 266 -13.22 -21.07 -0.92
CA ALA A 266 -13.61 -22.49 -0.96
C ALA A 266 -13.79 -23.01 -2.39
N ILE A 267 -14.43 -22.25 -3.27
CA ILE A 267 -14.57 -22.58 -4.69
C ILE A 267 -13.19 -22.73 -5.35
N CYS A 268 -12.28 -21.80 -5.09
CA CYS A 268 -10.92 -21.88 -5.62
C CYS A 268 -10.18 -23.13 -5.11
N LEU A 269 -10.34 -23.50 -3.84
CA LEU A 269 -9.76 -24.75 -3.31
C LEU A 269 -10.35 -25.99 -4.01
N ILE A 270 -11.67 -26.01 -4.27
CA ILE A 270 -12.31 -27.09 -5.02
C ILE A 270 -11.74 -27.16 -6.45
N CYS A 271 -11.60 -26.01 -7.13
CA CYS A 271 -10.99 -25.95 -8.45
C CYS A 271 -9.53 -26.44 -8.44
N HIS A 272 -8.75 -26.08 -7.42
CA HIS A 272 -7.39 -26.58 -7.25
C HIS A 272 -7.33 -28.11 -7.08
N LEU A 273 -8.24 -28.69 -6.29
CA LEU A 273 -8.34 -30.15 -6.12
C LEU A 273 -8.78 -30.83 -7.44
N ALA A 274 -9.67 -30.20 -8.19
CA ALA A 274 -10.09 -30.67 -9.51
C ALA A 274 -8.96 -30.61 -10.55
N GLN A 275 -8.09 -29.58 -10.50
CA GLN A 275 -6.86 -29.53 -11.30
C GLN A 275 -5.91 -30.69 -10.98
N LYS A 276 -5.68 -30.99 -9.69
CA LYS A 276 -4.83 -32.13 -9.28
C LYS A 276 -5.36 -33.48 -9.77
N LYS A 277 -6.67 -33.59 -9.98
CA LYS A 277 -7.33 -34.78 -10.53
C LYS A 277 -7.40 -34.80 -12.06
N GLY A 278 -6.89 -33.76 -12.74
CA GLY A 278 -6.95 -33.64 -14.20
C GLY A 278 -8.32 -33.27 -14.77
N CYS A 279 -9.26 -32.83 -13.93
CA CYS A 279 -10.61 -32.43 -14.38
C CYS A 279 -10.67 -31.00 -14.94
N ILE A 280 -9.68 -30.16 -14.59
CA ILE A 280 -9.57 -28.77 -15.02
C ILE A 280 -8.20 -28.58 -15.67
N THR A 281 -8.12 -27.68 -16.65
CA THR A 281 -6.86 -27.31 -17.29
C THR A 281 -5.80 -26.87 -16.26
N PRO A 282 -4.53 -27.24 -16.47
CA PRO A 282 -3.47 -26.87 -15.57
C PRO A 282 -3.29 -25.34 -15.49
N PRO A 283 -2.65 -24.86 -14.41
CA PRO A 283 -2.22 -23.47 -14.31
C PRO A 283 -1.32 -23.09 -15.48
N GLU A 284 -1.29 -21.81 -15.85
CA GLU A 284 -0.36 -21.29 -16.86
C GLU A 284 1.10 -21.59 -16.45
N GLU A 285 1.94 -22.02 -17.41
CA GLU A 285 3.33 -22.47 -17.17
C GLU A 285 4.31 -21.33 -16.87
N GLU A 286 4.05 -20.14 -17.42
CA GLU A 286 4.83 -18.92 -17.14
C GLU A 286 4.54 -18.40 -15.74
N ASP A 287 5.22 -18.98 -14.75
CA ASP A 287 5.13 -18.54 -13.38
C ASP A 287 5.96 -17.27 -13.16
N PHE A 288 5.31 -16.10 -13.16
CA PHE A 288 5.99 -14.84 -12.84
C PHE A 288 6.69 -14.85 -11.49
N ARG A 289 6.28 -15.71 -10.54
CA ARG A 289 7.00 -15.87 -9.26
C ARG A 289 8.33 -16.57 -9.48
N GLN A 290 8.41 -17.50 -10.43
CA GLN A 290 9.66 -18.13 -10.84
C GLN A 290 10.53 -17.16 -11.64
N ILE A 291 9.93 -16.31 -12.49
CA ILE A 291 10.66 -15.25 -13.20
C ILE A 291 11.21 -14.23 -12.19
N GLN A 292 10.40 -13.75 -11.25
CA GLN A 292 10.84 -12.83 -10.19
C GLN A 292 11.85 -13.47 -9.24
N ALA A 293 11.68 -14.76 -8.89
CA ALA A 293 12.64 -15.48 -8.08
C ALA A 293 13.95 -15.73 -8.82
N ALA A 294 13.91 -16.02 -10.13
CA ALA A 294 15.08 -16.16 -10.97
C ALA A 294 15.79 -14.81 -11.15
N ASP A 295 15.04 -13.73 -11.41
CA ASP A 295 15.56 -12.37 -11.45
C ASP A 295 16.21 -12.00 -10.13
N ALA A 296 15.59 -12.34 -8.99
CA ALA A 296 16.14 -12.10 -7.65
C ALA A 296 17.38 -12.97 -7.36
N ALA A 297 17.39 -14.24 -7.79
CA ALA A 297 18.49 -15.20 -7.60
C ALA A 297 19.69 -14.95 -8.53
N MET A 298 19.48 -14.37 -9.71
CA MET A 298 20.56 -13.89 -10.59
C MET A 298 21.24 -12.63 -10.06
N MET A 299 20.72 -12.03 -8.98
CA MET A 299 21.33 -10.86 -8.37
C MET A 299 22.33 -11.29 -7.28
N PRO A 300 23.53 -10.71 -7.23
CA PRO A 300 24.59 -11.15 -6.30
C PRO A 300 24.10 -11.16 -4.85
N GLU A 301 24.40 -12.26 -4.17
CA GLU A 301 24.04 -12.52 -2.77
C GLU A 301 24.71 -11.49 -1.85
N GLU A 302 23.97 -11.08 -0.83
CA GLU A 302 24.53 -10.38 0.32
C GLU A 302 25.61 -11.29 0.93
N LYS A 303 26.88 -10.85 0.93
CA LYS A 303 27.85 -11.45 1.86
C LYS A 303 27.31 -11.15 3.24
N GLN A 304 26.71 -12.15 3.89
CA GLN A 304 26.40 -12.11 5.31
C GLN A 304 27.63 -11.56 6.04
N PRO A 305 27.47 -10.67 7.03
CA PRO A 305 28.60 -10.28 7.84
C PRO A 305 29.16 -11.55 8.46
N GLU A 306 30.40 -11.91 8.12
CA GLU A 306 31.15 -12.92 8.85
C GLU A 306 31.06 -12.54 10.32
N VAL A 307 30.31 -13.35 11.08
CA VAL A 307 30.43 -13.36 12.53
C VAL A 307 31.90 -13.69 12.75
N LYS A 308 32.70 -12.67 13.09
CA LYS A 308 34.06 -12.87 13.55
C LYS A 308 33.94 -13.77 14.77
N ASP A 309 34.22 -15.05 14.57
CA ASP A 309 34.53 -15.96 15.67
C ASP A 309 35.53 -15.23 16.55
N ALA A 310 35.14 -14.97 17.79
CA ALA A 310 36.05 -14.52 18.81
C ALA A 310 37.12 -15.60 18.91
N GLY A 311 38.28 -15.35 18.29
CA GLY A 311 39.44 -16.22 18.40
C GLY A 311 39.77 -16.44 19.88
N PRO A 312 40.31 -17.60 20.25
CA PRO A 312 40.61 -17.90 21.63
C PRO A 312 41.55 -16.82 22.18
N ALA A 313 41.17 -16.24 23.31
CA ALA A 313 42.04 -15.36 24.07
C ALA A 313 43.32 -16.13 24.39
N ASN A 314 44.43 -15.75 23.73
CA ASN A 314 45.76 -16.17 24.14
C ASN A 314 46.00 -15.60 25.54
N ALA A 315 45.95 -16.48 26.54
CA ALA A 315 46.81 -16.36 27.68
C ALA A 315 48.24 -16.57 27.17
N ASP A 316 49.06 -15.51 27.20
CA ASP A 316 50.48 -15.53 27.57
C ASP A 316 51.16 -14.22 27.12
N ALA A 317 51.88 -13.61 28.09
CA ALA A 317 52.70 -12.38 28.08
C ALA A 317 51.97 -11.06 28.39
#